data_AF-M8D7W2-F1
#
_entry.id   AF-M8D7W2-F1
#
_cell.length_a   1.000
_cell.length_b   1.000
_cell.length_c   1.000
_cell.angle_alpha   90.00
_cell.angle_beta   90.00
_cell.angle_gamma   90.00
#
_symmetry.space_group_name_H-M   'P 1'
#
loop_
_entity.id
_entity.type
_entity.pdbx_description
1 polymer ?
#
loop_
_entity_poly.entity_id
_entity_poly.type
_entity_poly.pdbx_seq_one_letter_code
_entity_poly.pdbx_strand_id
1 'polypeptide(L)'
;MASHPPNSADGEDPAGNNAELPSLPFHVVTKPSQLPVEFLEPSAAKKLVIGFDCEGVDLCRHGALCIMQIAFPDAVYLVDAIEGGKELVEACKPALESNHVTKVIHDCKRDSEALYFQFGIKLHNVMDTQIAYSLIEEQEGMPYPEKEEVRTLLRQDPNFWKNRPLSEMMIRAATDDVRFLLNIHEKMMEKLSKVSSWRLAVRSELYCRCFCINDNQQADWPPLPTVPDDIEAEARVPEVDILSLLDVPPGKMGRVIGRKGSSIMAVKESCNVEIHIGGAKGPPDRVFIIGPVKEVRKAEAILRGRMLEF
;
A
#
# COMPACT_ATOMS: atom_id res chain seq x y z
N MET A 1 5.81 72.14 -14.56
CA MET A 1 4.48 71.80 -14.03
C MET A 1 3.90 70.70 -14.90
N ALA A 2 3.86 69.47 -14.39
CA ALA A 2 2.84 68.45 -14.66
C ALA A 2 3.19 67.24 -13.78
N SER A 3 2.27 66.92 -12.90
CA SER A 3 2.33 66.02 -11.76
C SER A 3 2.14 64.55 -12.14
N HIS A 4 2.92 63.66 -11.51
CA HIS A 4 2.60 62.23 -11.42
C HIS A 4 1.34 62.02 -10.57
N PRO A 5 0.43 61.10 -10.94
CA PRO A 5 -0.44 60.43 -9.99
C PRO A 5 0.21 59.12 -9.49
N PRO A 6 0.11 58.78 -8.20
CA PRO A 6 0.43 57.45 -7.72
C PRO A 6 -0.75 56.52 -8.01
N ASN A 7 -0.50 55.40 -8.67
CA ASN A 7 -1.53 54.37 -8.83
C ASN A 7 -1.50 53.45 -7.60
N SER A 8 -2.43 53.68 -6.68
CA SER A 8 -2.83 52.75 -5.63
C SER A 8 -3.70 51.67 -6.23
N ALA A 9 -3.25 50.43 -6.12
CA ALA A 9 -4.10 49.25 -6.25
C ALA A 9 -3.70 48.31 -5.11
N ASP A 10 -4.26 48.60 -3.93
CA ASP A 10 -4.39 47.64 -2.84
C ASP A 10 -5.26 46.49 -3.37
N GLY A 11 -4.59 45.46 -3.89
CA GLY A 11 -5.20 44.15 -4.06
C GLY A 11 -5.31 43.53 -2.67
N GLU A 12 -6.50 43.62 -2.08
CA GLU A 12 -6.90 42.77 -0.98
C GLU A 12 -6.63 41.32 -1.38
N ASP A 13 -5.62 40.72 -0.74
CA ASP A 13 -5.36 39.29 -0.80
C ASP A 13 -6.58 38.62 -0.15
N PRO A 14 -7.43 37.88 -0.90
CA PRO A 14 -8.56 37.21 -0.30
C PRO A 14 -7.94 36.15 0.59
N ALA A 15 -8.06 36.36 1.91
CA ALA A 15 -7.72 35.40 2.93
C ALA A 15 -8.42 34.07 2.59
N GLY A 16 -7.73 33.23 1.83
CA GLY A 16 -8.07 31.85 1.65
C GLY A 16 -7.97 31.24 3.03
N ASN A 17 -9.13 30.90 3.59
CA ASN A 17 -9.23 30.03 4.75
C ASN A 17 -8.42 28.77 4.45
N ASN A 18 -7.13 28.77 4.82
CA ASN A 18 -6.45 27.57 5.27
C ASN A 18 -7.17 27.19 6.56
N ALA A 19 -8.32 26.55 6.42
CA ALA A 19 -8.85 25.73 7.50
C ALA A 19 -7.79 24.66 7.72
N GLU A 20 -6.85 24.92 8.64
CA GLU A 20 -5.98 23.90 9.17
C GLU A 20 -6.92 22.79 9.63
N LEU A 21 -6.86 21.65 8.95
CA LEU A 21 -7.56 20.44 9.38
C LEU A 21 -7.17 20.26 10.85
N PRO A 22 -8.15 20.17 11.77
CA PRO A 22 -7.85 20.07 13.20
C PRO A 22 -6.88 18.93 13.41
N SER A 23 -5.83 19.17 14.20
CA SER A 23 -4.82 18.16 14.47
C SER A 23 -5.50 16.95 15.13
N LEU A 24 -5.52 15.82 14.44
CA LEU A 24 -5.98 14.56 15.01
C LEU A 24 -5.09 14.21 16.23
N PRO A 25 -5.67 13.93 17.40
CA PRO A 25 -4.89 13.47 18.54
C PRO A 25 -4.16 12.17 18.20
N PHE A 26 -3.02 11.95 18.84
CA PHE A 26 -2.26 10.71 18.69
C PHE A 26 -2.02 10.02 20.04
N HIS A 27 -1.87 8.71 20.00
CA HIS A 27 -1.58 7.86 21.16
C HIS A 27 -0.41 6.95 20.86
N VAL A 28 0.67 7.03 21.65
CA VAL A 28 1.73 6.02 21.62
C VAL A 28 1.27 4.81 22.43
N VAL A 29 1.19 3.67 21.76
CA VAL A 29 0.64 2.43 22.31
C VAL A 29 1.80 1.47 22.57
N THR A 30 1.93 1.04 23.83
CA THR A 30 2.91 0.03 24.27
C THR A 30 2.24 -1.19 24.89
N LYS A 31 0.91 -1.18 25.06
CA LYS A 31 0.11 -2.28 25.59
C LYS A 31 -1.20 -2.44 24.80
N PRO A 32 -1.69 -3.67 24.58
CA PRO A 32 -2.94 -3.92 23.86
C PRO A 32 -4.13 -3.14 24.40
N SER A 33 -4.25 -2.99 25.73
CA SER A 33 -5.36 -2.29 26.38
C SER A 33 -5.49 -0.79 26.05
N GLN A 34 -4.52 -0.21 25.34
CA GLN A 34 -4.57 1.18 24.89
C GLN A 34 -5.17 1.33 23.48
N LEU A 35 -5.45 0.22 22.80
CA LEU A 35 -6.11 0.20 21.49
C LEU A 35 -7.64 0.20 21.64
N PRO A 36 -8.38 0.70 20.64
CA PRO A 36 -9.84 0.60 20.62
C PRO A 36 -10.32 -0.85 20.72
N VAL A 37 -11.34 -1.11 21.54
CA VAL A 37 -11.88 -2.45 21.76
C VAL A 37 -12.44 -3.03 20.46
N GLU A 38 -13.11 -2.21 19.63
CA GLU A 38 -13.62 -2.64 18.33
C GLU A 38 -12.53 -3.09 17.35
N PHE A 39 -11.28 -2.66 17.56
CA PHE A 39 -10.14 -3.08 16.75
C PHE A 39 -9.55 -4.38 17.28
N LEU A 40 -9.50 -4.57 18.60
CA LEU A 40 -9.08 -5.83 19.20
C LEU A 40 -10.12 -6.95 18.98
N GLU A 41 -11.39 -6.59 18.91
CA GLU A 41 -12.54 -7.50 18.80
C GLU A 41 -13.44 -7.12 17.60
N PRO A 42 -12.95 -7.25 16.36
CA PRO A 42 -13.71 -6.88 15.18
C PRO A 42 -14.93 -7.78 15.01
N SER A 43 -16.08 -7.19 14.63
CA SER A 43 -17.33 -7.93 14.48
C SER A 43 -18.16 -7.44 13.31
N ALA A 44 -19.05 -8.31 12.81
CA ALA A 44 -19.98 -7.96 11.74
C ALA A 44 -20.96 -6.83 12.13
N ALA A 45 -21.18 -6.60 13.44
CA ALA A 45 -22.09 -5.58 13.95
C ALA A 45 -21.57 -4.15 13.73
N LYS A 46 -20.25 -3.97 13.66
CA LYS A 46 -19.62 -2.66 13.44
C LYS A 46 -18.43 -2.84 12.50
N LYS A 47 -18.62 -2.47 11.24
CA LYS A 47 -17.51 -2.40 10.28
C LYS A 47 -16.63 -1.19 10.58
N LEU A 48 -15.33 -1.35 10.45
CA LEU A 48 -14.34 -0.30 10.62
C LEU A 48 -13.64 -0.01 9.29
N VAL A 49 -13.25 1.25 9.09
CA VAL A 49 -12.29 1.66 8.07
C VAL A 49 -11.19 2.41 8.79
N ILE A 50 -9.95 1.97 8.61
CA ILE A 50 -8.77 2.55 9.27
C ILE A 50 -7.72 2.90 8.22
N GLY A 51 -6.96 3.97 8.45
CA GLY A 51 -5.69 4.18 7.77
C GLY A 51 -4.62 3.30 8.41
N PHE A 52 -3.76 2.67 7.63
CA PHE A 52 -2.73 1.79 8.14
C PHE A 52 -1.42 1.95 7.37
N ASP A 53 -0.31 1.93 8.09
CA ASP A 53 1.05 1.90 7.54
C ASP A 53 1.97 1.17 8.52
N CYS A 54 3.15 0.74 8.05
CA CYS A 54 4.23 0.26 8.92
C CYS A 54 5.54 0.96 8.59
N GLU A 55 6.33 1.22 9.63
CA GLU A 55 7.69 1.73 9.46
C GLU A 55 8.70 0.90 10.25
N GLY A 56 9.93 0.85 9.73
CA GLY A 56 10.92 -0.10 10.22
C GLY A 56 12.32 0.08 9.65
N VAL A 57 13.22 -0.83 10.04
CA VAL A 57 14.57 -0.91 9.47
C VAL A 57 14.56 -1.99 8.41
N ASP A 58 14.80 -1.58 7.17
CA ASP A 58 14.70 -2.44 5.99
C ASP A 58 13.43 -3.29 6.00
N LEU A 59 12.28 -2.63 6.21
CA LEU A 59 10.97 -3.28 6.38
C LEU A 59 10.69 -4.33 5.29
N CYS A 60 10.81 -5.60 5.69
CA CYS A 60 10.61 -6.80 4.90
C CYS A 60 10.69 -8.04 5.81
N ARG A 61 10.74 -9.24 5.24
CA ARG A 61 10.85 -10.51 6.00
C ARG A 61 12.09 -10.64 6.90
N HIS A 62 13.20 -9.97 6.55
CA HIS A 62 14.49 -10.06 7.26
C HIS A 62 14.85 -8.77 8.00
N GLY A 63 14.06 -7.71 7.81
CA GLY A 63 14.22 -6.45 8.51
C GLY A 63 13.57 -6.49 9.89
N ALA A 64 13.22 -5.31 10.39
CA ALA A 64 12.50 -5.15 11.64
C ALA A 64 11.34 -4.17 11.46
N LEU A 65 10.13 -4.61 11.78
CA LEU A 65 8.99 -3.72 12.00
C LEU A 65 9.19 -3.00 13.33
N CYS A 66 9.15 -1.66 13.32
CA CYS A 66 9.42 -0.85 14.49
C CYS A 66 8.18 -0.14 15.02
N ILE A 67 7.25 0.23 14.14
CA ILE A 67 6.02 0.95 14.47
C ILE A 67 4.94 0.59 13.46
N MET A 68 3.69 0.45 13.92
CA MET A 68 2.50 0.46 13.05
C MET A 68 1.68 1.71 13.34
N GLN A 69 1.23 2.37 12.29
CA GLN A 69 0.40 3.56 12.40
C GLN A 69 -1.04 3.19 12.06
N ILE A 70 -1.98 3.54 12.93
CA ILE A 70 -3.40 3.19 12.76
C ILE A 70 -4.25 4.45 12.92
N ALA A 71 -4.79 4.97 11.82
CA ALA A 71 -5.68 6.12 11.85
C ALA A 71 -7.15 5.70 11.95
N PHE A 72 -7.82 6.19 12.97
CA PHE A 72 -9.28 6.21 13.12
C PHE A 72 -9.80 7.61 12.76
N PRO A 73 -11.13 7.79 12.60
CA PRO A 73 -11.71 9.10 12.35
C PRO A 73 -11.40 10.15 13.42
N ASP A 74 -11.13 9.73 14.65
CA ASP A 74 -10.99 10.60 15.83
C ASP A 74 -9.57 10.60 16.44
N ALA A 75 -8.71 9.61 16.15
CA ALA A 75 -7.32 9.58 16.64
C ALA A 75 -6.38 8.74 15.78
N VAL A 76 -5.07 8.94 15.93
CA VAL A 76 -4.03 8.07 15.38
C VAL A 76 -3.34 7.29 16.50
N TYR A 77 -3.23 5.98 16.34
CA TYR A 77 -2.55 5.09 17.28
C TYR A 77 -1.20 4.68 16.69
N LEU A 78 -0.13 5.01 17.40
CA LEU A 78 1.25 4.68 17.06
C LEU A 78 1.65 3.46 17.88
N VAL A 79 1.50 2.27 17.29
CA VAL A 79 1.77 0.98 17.93
C VAL A 79 3.27 0.73 17.93
N ASP A 80 3.89 0.85 19.11
CA ASP A 80 5.32 0.69 19.28
C ASP A 80 5.70 -0.79 19.37
N ALA A 81 6.09 -1.38 18.25
CA ALA A 81 6.48 -2.78 18.17
C ALA A 81 7.79 -3.10 18.92
N ILE A 82 8.59 -2.09 19.24
CA ILE A 82 9.85 -2.27 19.99
C ILE A 82 9.57 -2.30 21.48
N GLU A 83 8.89 -1.29 22.02
CA GLU A 83 8.61 -1.21 23.45
C GLU A 83 7.48 -2.15 23.88
N GLY A 84 6.42 -2.27 23.07
CA GLY A 84 5.30 -3.19 23.33
C GLY A 84 5.57 -4.64 22.89
N GLY A 85 6.61 -4.85 22.09
CA GLY A 85 7.07 -6.17 21.68
C GLY A 85 6.05 -6.96 20.85
N LYS A 86 6.32 -8.27 20.73
CA LYS A 86 5.54 -9.19 19.90
C LYS A 86 4.07 -9.31 20.33
N GLU A 87 3.81 -9.33 21.64
CA GLU A 87 2.47 -9.45 22.20
C GLU A 87 1.57 -8.31 21.73
N LEU A 88 2.08 -7.07 21.69
CA LEU A 88 1.33 -5.93 21.21
C LEU A 88 0.99 -6.05 19.71
N VAL A 89 1.95 -6.45 18.88
CA VAL A 89 1.72 -6.61 17.44
C VAL A 89 0.74 -7.76 17.16
N GLU A 90 0.88 -8.87 17.88
CA GLU A 90 -0.04 -10.02 17.76
C GLU A 90 -1.46 -9.70 18.24
N ALA A 91 -1.62 -8.79 19.21
CA ALA A 91 -2.94 -8.31 19.63
C ALA A 91 -3.70 -7.57 18.52
N CYS A 92 -3.01 -7.02 17.51
CA CYS A 92 -3.63 -6.40 16.34
C CYS A 92 -4.13 -7.42 15.31
N LYS A 93 -3.70 -8.69 15.41
CA LYS A 93 -4.00 -9.74 14.44
C LYS A 93 -5.50 -9.88 14.12
N PRO A 94 -6.42 -9.91 15.10
CA PRO A 94 -7.84 -10.03 14.82
C PRO A 94 -8.34 -8.99 13.80
N ALA A 95 -8.02 -7.70 13.97
CA ALA A 95 -8.43 -6.67 13.01
C ALA A 95 -7.66 -6.73 11.68
N LEU A 96 -6.35 -6.96 11.71
CA LEU A 96 -5.53 -6.98 10.50
C LEU A 96 -5.93 -8.12 9.54
N GLU A 97 -6.39 -9.26 10.08
CA GLU A 97 -6.91 -10.40 9.30
C GLU A 97 -8.43 -10.34 9.06
N SER A 98 -9.16 -9.41 9.68
CA SER A 98 -10.62 -9.35 9.61
C SER A 98 -11.16 -8.77 8.30
N ASN A 99 -12.25 -9.37 7.80
CA ASN A 99 -13.10 -8.85 6.73
C ASN A 99 -14.10 -7.76 7.20
N HIS A 100 -14.12 -7.44 8.50
CA HIS A 100 -14.94 -6.38 9.08
C HIS A 100 -14.16 -5.08 9.29
N VAL A 101 -12.85 -5.10 9.11
CA VAL A 101 -11.97 -3.94 9.20
C VAL A 101 -11.33 -3.73 7.85
N THR A 102 -11.63 -2.62 7.17
CA THR A 102 -10.94 -2.23 5.95
C THR A 102 -9.68 -1.46 6.31
N LYS A 103 -8.54 -1.91 5.79
CA LYS A 103 -7.25 -1.24 5.97
C LYS A 103 -6.95 -0.42 4.71
N VAL A 104 -7.01 0.90 4.83
CA VAL A 104 -6.59 1.82 3.77
C VAL A 104 -5.09 2.02 3.88
N ILE A 105 -4.35 1.64 2.84
CA ILE A 105 -2.87 1.63 2.84
C ILE A 105 -2.38 2.25 1.53
N HIS A 106 -1.15 2.74 1.51
CA HIS A 106 -0.46 3.09 0.27
C HIS A 106 0.68 2.11 0.01
N ASP A 107 0.58 1.29 -1.04
CA ASP A 107 1.56 0.24 -1.36
C ASP A 107 1.83 -0.76 -0.21
N CYS A 108 0.84 -1.60 0.09
CA CYS A 108 0.86 -2.53 1.23
C CYS A 108 1.86 -3.70 1.16
N LYS A 109 2.64 -3.83 0.07
CA LYS A 109 3.41 -5.06 -0.22
C LYS A 109 4.47 -5.36 0.86
N ARG A 110 5.16 -4.33 1.36
CA ARG A 110 6.25 -4.49 2.35
C ARG A 110 5.73 -4.58 3.77
N ASP A 111 4.64 -3.88 4.08
CA ASP A 111 3.93 -3.99 5.34
C ASP A 111 3.43 -5.42 5.53
N SER A 112 2.75 -5.94 4.51
CA SER A 112 2.25 -7.32 4.50
C SER A 112 3.39 -8.34 4.63
N GLU A 113 4.51 -8.16 3.92
CA GLU A 113 5.66 -9.07 4.03
C GLU A 113 6.26 -9.08 5.45
N ALA A 114 6.41 -7.90 6.07
CA ALA A 114 6.91 -7.80 7.43
C ALA A 114 5.95 -8.45 8.44
N LEU A 115 4.66 -8.13 8.36
CA LEU A 115 3.62 -8.71 9.21
C LEU A 115 3.55 -10.24 9.09
N TYR A 116 3.61 -10.74 7.84
CA TYR A 116 3.51 -12.16 7.56
C TYR A 116 4.70 -12.95 8.11
N PHE A 117 5.93 -12.56 7.79
CA PHE A 117 7.11 -13.33 8.18
C PHE A 117 7.57 -13.10 9.62
N GLN A 118 7.36 -11.92 10.18
CA GLN A 118 7.80 -11.60 11.54
C GLN A 118 6.75 -11.97 12.60
N PHE A 119 5.45 -11.90 12.27
CA PHE A 119 4.35 -12.08 13.24
C PHE A 119 3.29 -13.09 12.80
N GLY A 120 3.39 -13.67 11.61
CA GLY A 120 2.41 -14.64 11.12
C GLY A 120 1.03 -14.02 10.88
N ILE A 121 0.97 -12.72 10.57
CA ILE A 121 -0.27 -11.97 10.33
C ILE A 121 -0.50 -11.85 8.82
N LYS A 122 -1.67 -12.28 8.34
CA LYS A 122 -2.10 -12.16 6.94
C LYS A 122 -3.00 -10.96 6.77
N LEU A 123 -2.41 -9.86 6.30
CA LEU A 123 -3.15 -8.65 6.03
C LEU A 123 -4.26 -8.91 5.00
N HIS A 124 -5.51 -8.61 5.36
CA HIS A 124 -6.69 -8.96 4.57
C HIS A 124 -7.66 -7.78 4.48
N ASN A 125 -8.54 -7.71 3.49
CA ASN A 125 -9.51 -6.62 3.32
C ASN A 125 -8.82 -5.24 3.26
N VAL A 126 -7.80 -5.15 2.41
CA VAL A 126 -7.04 -3.92 2.14
C VAL A 126 -7.67 -3.14 0.99
N MET A 127 -7.68 -1.82 1.14
CA MET A 127 -7.90 -0.86 0.07
C MET A 127 -6.58 -0.14 -0.18
N ASP A 128 -5.86 -0.54 -1.23
CA ASP A 128 -4.58 0.07 -1.57
C ASP A 128 -4.79 1.31 -2.45
N THR A 129 -4.42 2.47 -1.93
CA THR A 129 -4.62 3.77 -2.59
C THR A 129 -3.78 3.93 -3.86
N GLN A 130 -2.62 3.25 -3.97
CA GLN A 130 -1.81 3.24 -5.19
C GLN A 130 -2.58 2.51 -6.31
N ILE A 131 -3.17 1.36 -5.99
CA ILE A 131 -3.98 0.59 -6.94
C ILE A 131 -5.26 1.35 -7.31
N ALA A 132 -5.93 1.95 -6.32
CA ALA A 132 -7.14 2.72 -6.54
C ALA A 132 -6.90 3.89 -7.51
N TYR A 133 -5.78 4.60 -7.33
CA TYR A 133 -5.36 5.67 -8.23
C TYR A 133 -5.22 5.17 -9.67
N SER A 134 -4.43 4.11 -9.91
CA SER A 134 -4.23 3.57 -11.26
C SER A 134 -5.53 3.10 -11.93
N LEU A 135 -6.49 2.56 -11.15
CA LEU A 135 -7.80 2.14 -11.67
C LEU A 135 -8.70 3.33 -12.03
N ILE A 136 -8.59 4.45 -11.29
CA ILE A 136 -9.29 5.69 -11.63
C ILE A 136 -8.72 6.28 -12.92
N GLU A 137 -7.39 6.29 -13.08
CA GLU A 137 -6.76 6.74 -14.33
C GLU A 137 -7.18 5.90 -15.54
N GLU A 138 -7.19 4.57 -15.39
CA GLU A 138 -7.65 3.64 -16.43
C GLU A 138 -9.12 3.92 -16.82
N GLN A 139 -9.97 4.22 -15.85
CA GLN A 139 -11.38 4.53 -16.05
C GLN A 139 -11.61 5.88 -16.74
N GLU A 140 -10.86 6.92 -16.33
CA GLU A 140 -11.03 8.29 -16.83
C GLU A 140 -10.28 8.55 -18.14
N GLY A 141 -9.37 7.66 -18.55
CA GLY A 141 -8.61 7.77 -19.81
C GLY A 141 -7.62 8.93 -19.85
N MET A 142 -7.31 9.51 -18.68
CA MET A 142 -6.43 10.66 -18.52
C MET A 142 -5.28 10.26 -17.58
N PRO A 143 -4.01 10.31 -18.03
CA PRO A 143 -2.89 10.11 -17.14
C PRO A 143 -2.88 11.26 -16.13
N TYR A 144 -2.99 10.93 -14.85
CA TYR A 144 -2.90 11.89 -13.78
C TYR A 144 -1.40 11.90 -13.40
N PRO A 145 -0.74 13.07 -13.37
CA PRO A 145 0.71 13.11 -13.27
C PRO A 145 1.17 12.35 -12.03
N GLU A 146 1.97 11.30 -12.25
CA GLU A 146 2.62 10.53 -11.20
C GLU A 146 3.30 11.54 -10.27
N LYS A 147 2.80 11.67 -9.04
CA LYS A 147 3.45 12.53 -8.06
C LYS A 147 4.77 11.85 -7.73
N GLU A 148 5.86 12.48 -8.14
CA GLU A 148 7.19 12.19 -7.62
C GLU A 148 7.10 12.08 -6.10
N GLU A 149 7.43 10.90 -5.55
CA GLU A 149 7.44 10.70 -4.11
C GLU A 149 8.40 11.70 -3.48
N VAL A 150 7.88 12.73 -2.82
CA VAL A 150 8.68 13.59 -1.93
C VAL A 150 8.88 12.85 -0.61
N ARG A 151 9.57 11.71 -0.65
CA ARG A 151 10.10 11.01 0.53
C ARG A 151 11.54 11.42 0.83
N THR A 152 11.87 12.69 0.57
CA THR A 152 13.22 13.21 0.78
C THR A 152 13.19 14.21 1.93
N LEU A 153 13.43 13.71 3.15
CA LEU A 153 14.06 14.43 4.27
C LEU A 153 14.29 13.57 5.55
N LEU A 154 13.94 12.27 5.59
CA LEU A 154 14.02 11.46 6.83
C LEU A 154 15.02 10.29 6.84
N ARG A 155 15.96 10.19 5.89
CA ARG A 155 16.81 8.99 5.72
C ARG A 155 18.31 9.21 5.86
N GLN A 156 18.75 9.95 6.87
CA GLN A 156 20.19 9.99 7.22
C GLN A 156 20.58 8.84 8.16
N ASP A 157 19.68 8.39 9.02
CA ASP A 157 19.90 7.29 9.94
C ASP A 157 19.14 6.03 9.48
N PRO A 158 19.81 4.93 9.09
CA PRO A 158 19.14 3.68 8.73
C PRO A 158 18.40 3.04 9.92
N ASN A 159 18.73 3.43 11.16
CA ASN A 159 18.06 2.96 12.38
C ASN A 159 17.05 3.98 12.92
N PHE A 160 16.65 4.98 12.13
CA PHE A 160 15.76 6.06 12.55
C PHE A 160 14.57 5.56 13.38
N TRP A 161 13.84 4.57 12.86
CA TRP A 161 12.65 4.00 13.51
C TRP A 161 12.93 3.10 14.71
N LYS A 162 14.19 2.71 14.98
CA LYS A 162 14.57 1.96 16.19
C LYS A 162 14.80 2.85 17.41
N ASN A 163 15.06 4.13 17.22
CA ASN A 163 15.40 5.04 18.31
C ASN A 163 14.21 5.17 19.29
N ARG A 164 14.51 5.13 20.59
CA ARG A 164 13.52 5.29 21.67
C ARG A 164 14.04 6.23 22.77
N PRO A 165 13.14 7.02 23.43
CA PRO A 165 11.71 7.18 23.11
C PRO A 165 11.50 7.81 21.73
N LEU A 166 10.30 7.67 21.15
CA LEU A 166 9.98 8.30 19.87
C LEU A 166 10.13 9.83 19.99
N SER A 167 10.93 10.43 19.10
CA SER A 167 11.04 11.89 19.04
C SER A 167 9.76 12.51 18.46
N GLU A 168 9.51 13.80 18.74
CA GLU A 168 8.38 14.54 18.15
C GLU A 168 8.37 14.47 16.62
N MET A 169 9.55 14.48 15.99
CA MET A 169 9.68 14.34 14.55
C MET A 169 9.23 12.96 14.05
N MET A 170 9.58 11.89 14.77
CA MET A 170 9.15 10.53 14.44
C MET A 170 7.64 10.39 14.58
N ILE A 171 7.08 10.93 15.67
CA ILE A 171 5.63 10.92 15.93
C ILE A 171 4.90 11.67 14.82
N ARG A 172 5.37 12.87 14.46
CA ARG A 172 4.76 13.67 13.40
C ARG A 172 4.81 12.96 12.05
N ALA A 173 5.98 12.46 11.66
CA ALA A 173 6.14 11.73 10.40
C ALA A 173 5.19 10.53 10.32
N ALA A 174 5.20 9.67 11.33
CA ALA A 174 4.33 8.50 11.40
C ALA A 174 2.84 8.88 11.37
N THR A 175 2.46 9.95 12.06
CA THR A 175 1.05 10.42 12.07
C THR A 175 0.64 10.95 10.69
N ASP A 176 1.52 11.71 10.03
CA ASP A 176 1.29 12.29 8.71
C ASP A 176 1.10 11.22 7.61
N ASP A 177 1.74 10.06 7.74
CA ASP A 177 1.61 8.94 6.78
C ASP A 177 0.19 8.35 6.70
N VAL A 178 -0.57 8.38 7.80
CA VAL A 178 -1.90 7.73 7.87
C VAL A 178 -3.09 8.66 8.06
N ARG A 179 -2.92 9.85 8.66
CA ARG A 179 -4.06 10.69 9.09
C ARG A 179 -4.97 11.16 7.96
N PHE A 180 -4.48 11.18 6.73
CA PHE A 180 -5.24 11.59 5.55
C PHE A 180 -5.87 10.41 4.78
N LEU A 181 -5.48 9.17 5.09
CA LEU A 181 -5.89 8.00 4.30
C LEU A 181 -7.39 7.79 4.30
N LEU A 182 -8.10 8.08 5.40
CA LEU A 182 -9.56 7.96 5.45
C LEU A 182 -10.27 8.93 4.50
N ASN A 183 -9.84 10.19 4.44
CA ASN A 183 -10.37 11.19 3.51
C ASN A 183 -10.03 10.85 2.06
N ILE A 184 -8.81 10.36 1.81
CA ILE A 184 -8.39 9.88 0.49
C ILE A 184 -9.26 8.70 0.06
N HIS A 185 -9.51 7.75 0.97
CA HIS A 185 -10.39 6.60 0.74
C HIS A 185 -11.79 7.06 0.34
N GLU A 186 -12.43 7.95 1.10
CA GLU A 186 -13.77 8.47 0.77
C GLU A 186 -13.82 9.03 -0.66
N LYS A 187 -12.87 9.92 -1.00
CA LYS A 187 -12.80 10.54 -2.35
C LYS A 187 -12.52 9.53 -3.47
N MET A 188 -11.69 8.52 -3.22
CA MET A 188 -11.40 7.48 -4.22
C MET A 188 -12.61 6.57 -4.43
N MET A 189 -13.29 6.18 -3.35
CA MET A 189 -14.46 5.31 -3.43
C MET A 189 -15.64 5.98 -4.14
N GLU A 190 -15.78 7.30 -4.07
CA GLU A 190 -16.76 8.06 -4.87
C GLU A 190 -16.51 7.98 -6.39
N LYS A 191 -15.25 7.81 -6.80
CA LYS A 191 -14.85 7.81 -8.22
C LYS A 191 -14.85 6.41 -8.85
N LEU A 192 -14.67 5.37 -8.06
CA LEU A 192 -14.55 4.00 -8.58
C LEU A 192 -15.91 3.46 -9.01
N SER A 193 -16.01 2.97 -10.24
CA SER A 193 -17.14 2.13 -10.66
C SER A 193 -17.19 0.82 -9.88
N LYS A 194 -18.33 0.12 -9.88
CA LYS A 194 -18.46 -1.21 -9.24
C LYS A 194 -17.39 -2.21 -9.72
N VAL A 195 -17.10 -2.21 -11.02
CA VAL A 195 -16.06 -3.07 -11.62
C VAL A 195 -14.69 -2.68 -11.10
N SER A 196 -14.36 -1.38 -11.07
CA SER A 196 -13.09 -0.89 -10.55
C SER A 196 -12.93 -1.15 -9.05
N SER A 197 -14.00 -1.02 -8.25
CA SER A 197 -13.99 -1.36 -6.83
C SER A 197 -13.75 -2.85 -6.59
N TRP A 198 -14.36 -3.74 -7.38
CA TRP A 198 -14.08 -5.18 -7.30
C TRP A 198 -12.63 -5.49 -7.70
N ARG A 199 -12.14 -4.91 -8.81
CA ARG A 199 -10.73 -5.06 -9.23
C ARG A 199 -9.76 -4.56 -8.17
N LEU A 200 -10.08 -3.46 -7.50
CA LEU A 200 -9.29 -2.92 -6.39
C LEU A 200 -9.20 -3.92 -5.25
N ALA A 201 -10.32 -4.53 -4.84
CA ALA A 201 -10.33 -5.54 -3.79
C ALA A 201 -9.48 -6.76 -4.16
N VAL A 202 -9.61 -7.28 -5.39
CA VAL A 202 -8.80 -8.41 -5.88
C VAL A 202 -7.31 -8.04 -5.92
N ARG A 203 -6.95 -6.91 -6.53
CA ARG A 203 -5.56 -6.47 -6.67
C ARG A 203 -4.90 -6.17 -5.32
N SER A 204 -5.63 -5.58 -4.38
CA SER A 204 -5.10 -5.31 -3.03
C SER A 204 -4.77 -6.61 -2.29
N GLU A 205 -5.61 -7.64 -2.41
CA GLU A 205 -5.32 -8.97 -1.87
C GLU A 205 -4.09 -9.62 -2.53
N LEU A 206 -3.91 -9.44 -3.85
CA LEU A 206 -2.72 -9.92 -4.55
C LEU A 206 -1.45 -9.16 -4.13
N TYR A 207 -1.55 -7.85 -3.87
CA TYR A 207 -0.45 -7.06 -3.29
C TYR A 207 -0.09 -7.55 -1.88
N CYS A 208 -1.08 -7.84 -1.03
CA CYS A 208 -0.83 -8.42 0.30
C CYS A 208 -0.11 -9.77 0.23
N ARG A 209 -0.39 -10.58 -0.81
CA ARG A 209 0.29 -11.86 -1.05
C ARG A 209 1.63 -11.72 -1.75
N CYS A 210 1.90 -10.57 -2.36
CA CYS A 210 3.17 -10.30 -3.02
C CYS A 210 4.29 -10.39 -1.97
N PHE A 211 5.35 -11.12 -2.30
CA PHE A 211 6.42 -11.52 -1.37
C PHE A 211 6.01 -12.46 -0.21
N CYS A 212 4.75 -12.54 0.23
CA CYS A 212 4.30 -13.39 1.34
C CYS A 212 4.11 -14.89 0.98
N ILE A 213 5.09 -15.47 0.32
CA ILE A 213 4.98 -16.81 -0.26
C ILE A 213 5.96 -17.77 0.43
N ASN A 214 5.39 -18.85 0.93
CA ASN A 214 6.07 -20.04 1.45
C ASN A 214 5.82 -21.22 0.49
N ASP A 215 6.32 -22.42 0.83
CA ASP A 215 6.29 -23.59 -0.05
C ASP A 215 4.87 -24.08 -0.40
N ASN A 216 3.82 -23.58 0.27
CA ASN A 216 2.44 -24.05 0.08
C ASN A 216 1.64 -23.28 -0.98
N GLN A 217 2.30 -22.44 -1.79
CA GLN A 217 1.66 -21.71 -2.90
C GLN A 217 0.43 -20.87 -2.48
N GLN A 218 0.46 -20.27 -1.28
CA GLN A 218 -0.62 -19.43 -0.74
C GLN A 218 -1.90 -20.17 -0.32
N ALA A 219 -1.85 -21.50 -0.13
CA ALA A 219 -3.03 -22.29 0.25
C ALA A 219 -3.71 -21.81 1.55
N ASP A 220 -2.96 -21.17 2.45
CA ASP A 220 -3.51 -20.70 3.73
C ASP A 220 -4.12 -19.29 3.66
N TRP A 221 -4.10 -18.63 2.50
CA TRP A 221 -4.70 -17.30 2.35
C TRP A 221 -6.22 -17.40 2.12
N PRO A 222 -7.02 -16.43 2.57
CA PRO A 222 -8.43 -16.36 2.23
C PRO A 222 -8.63 -16.40 0.71
N PRO A 223 -9.78 -16.92 0.22
CA PRO A 223 -10.09 -16.85 -1.21
C PRO A 223 -10.15 -15.39 -1.67
N LEU A 224 -9.78 -15.13 -2.93
CA LEU A 224 -9.91 -13.81 -3.52
C LEU A 224 -11.39 -13.42 -3.66
N PRO A 225 -11.72 -12.11 -3.60
CA PRO A 225 -13.08 -11.62 -3.83
C PRO A 225 -13.64 -12.10 -5.17
N THR A 226 -14.84 -12.68 -5.14
CA THR A 226 -15.57 -13.08 -6.35
C THR A 226 -16.18 -11.86 -7.04
N VAL A 227 -16.49 -11.99 -8.33
CA VAL A 227 -17.25 -10.97 -9.06
C VAL A 227 -18.62 -10.79 -8.38
N PRO A 228 -19.01 -9.55 -8.01
CA PRO A 228 -20.35 -9.28 -7.47
C PRO A 228 -21.48 -9.59 -8.47
N ASP A 229 -22.58 -10.16 -7.97
CA ASP A 229 -23.75 -10.55 -8.79
C ASP A 229 -24.44 -9.37 -9.48
N ASP A 230 -24.23 -8.15 -8.97
CA ASP A 230 -24.85 -6.90 -9.43
C ASP A 230 -24.02 -6.14 -10.48
N ILE A 231 -22.89 -6.70 -10.92
CA ILE A 231 -22.19 -6.25 -12.12
C ILE A 231 -22.92 -6.86 -13.32
N GLU A 232 -23.63 -6.03 -14.08
CA GLU A 232 -24.41 -6.44 -15.24
C GLU A 232 -23.57 -7.30 -16.20
N ALA A 233 -24.16 -8.39 -16.72
CA ALA A 233 -23.49 -9.31 -17.65
C ALA A 233 -23.02 -8.63 -18.97
N GLU A 234 -23.54 -7.43 -19.27
CA GLU A 234 -23.20 -6.62 -20.43
C GLU A 234 -22.00 -5.68 -20.17
N ALA A 235 -21.67 -5.40 -18.91
CA ALA A 235 -20.39 -4.79 -18.58
C ALA A 235 -19.31 -5.83 -18.87
N ARG A 236 -18.38 -5.52 -19.78
CA ARG A 236 -17.26 -6.42 -20.09
C ARG A 236 -16.45 -6.66 -18.82
N VAL A 237 -16.77 -7.73 -18.08
CA VAL A 237 -16.02 -8.12 -16.88
C VAL A 237 -14.62 -8.50 -17.34
N PRO A 238 -13.58 -7.73 -16.94
CA PRO A 238 -12.22 -8.06 -17.32
C PRO A 238 -11.83 -9.41 -16.71
N GLU A 239 -10.87 -10.09 -17.34
CA GLU A 239 -10.33 -11.31 -16.77
C GLU A 239 -9.84 -11.06 -15.34
N VAL A 240 -10.07 -12.02 -14.46
CA VAL A 240 -9.65 -11.94 -13.07
C VAL A 240 -8.13 -11.81 -13.02
N ASP A 241 -7.67 -10.81 -12.26
CA ASP A 241 -6.25 -10.63 -12.00
C ASP A 241 -5.71 -11.80 -11.17
N ILE A 242 -4.51 -12.26 -11.51
CA ILE A 242 -3.78 -13.29 -10.77
C ILE A 242 -2.41 -12.76 -10.34
N LEU A 243 -1.82 -13.42 -9.34
CA LEU A 243 -0.41 -13.28 -9.01
C LEU A 243 0.32 -14.54 -9.50
N SER A 244 1.19 -14.38 -10.48
CA SER A 244 2.10 -15.43 -10.93
C SER A 244 3.51 -15.23 -10.41
N LEU A 245 4.16 -16.35 -10.11
CA LEU A 245 5.53 -16.41 -9.62
C LEU A 245 6.40 -17.04 -10.69
N LEU A 246 7.41 -16.28 -11.11
CA LEU A 246 8.40 -16.76 -12.04
C LEU A 246 9.74 -16.88 -11.33
N ASP A 247 10.20 -18.13 -11.18
CA ASP A 247 11.56 -18.41 -10.71
C ASP A 247 12.59 -17.98 -11.77
N VAL A 248 13.63 -17.31 -11.30
CA VAL A 248 14.72 -16.77 -12.10
C VAL A 248 16.00 -17.52 -11.74
N PRO A 249 16.61 -18.26 -12.69
CA PRO A 249 17.85 -18.98 -12.41
C PRO A 249 18.97 -18.03 -11.95
N PRO A 250 19.92 -18.51 -11.12
CA PRO A 250 21.04 -17.71 -10.65
C PRO A 250 21.77 -16.98 -11.78
N GLY A 251 22.04 -15.69 -11.59
CA GLY A 251 22.72 -14.84 -12.58
C GLY A 251 21.85 -14.36 -13.76
N LYS A 252 20.58 -14.80 -13.87
CA LYS A 252 19.69 -14.40 -14.98
C LYS A 252 18.84 -13.15 -14.69
N MET A 253 18.76 -12.70 -13.44
CA MET A 253 17.94 -11.53 -13.05
C MET A 253 18.29 -10.26 -13.84
N GLY A 254 19.58 -10.04 -14.15
CA GLY A 254 19.99 -8.92 -14.99
C GLY A 254 19.38 -8.93 -16.40
N ARG A 255 19.07 -10.11 -16.95
CA ARG A 255 18.40 -10.26 -18.27
C ARG A 255 16.90 -9.99 -18.21
N VAL A 256 16.28 -10.31 -17.07
CA VAL A 256 14.87 -9.99 -16.78
C VAL A 256 14.71 -8.47 -16.67
N ILE A 257 15.53 -7.83 -15.85
CA ILE A 257 15.47 -6.38 -15.58
C ILE A 257 15.87 -5.59 -16.83
N GLY A 258 16.95 -6.01 -17.49
CA GLY A 258 17.60 -5.25 -18.55
C GLY A 258 18.36 -4.02 -18.02
N ARG A 259 19.08 -3.34 -18.92
CA ARG A 259 19.90 -2.18 -18.55
C ARG A 259 18.99 -1.04 -18.07
N LYS A 260 19.23 -0.56 -16.84
CA LYS A 260 18.40 0.48 -16.18
C LYS A 260 16.90 0.12 -16.11
N GLY A 261 16.54 -1.16 -16.08
CA GLY A 261 15.14 -1.59 -16.01
C GLY A 261 14.39 -1.56 -17.35
N SER A 262 15.05 -1.26 -18.48
CA SER A 262 14.36 -1.08 -19.76
C SER A 262 13.57 -2.31 -20.23
N SER A 263 14.06 -3.52 -19.94
CA SER A 263 13.41 -4.74 -20.39
C SER A 263 12.17 -5.06 -19.57
N ILE A 264 12.25 -4.94 -18.24
CA ILE A 264 11.08 -5.16 -17.39
C ILE A 264 10.00 -4.10 -17.65
N MET A 265 10.37 -2.83 -17.81
CA MET A 265 9.41 -1.76 -18.14
C MET A 265 8.70 -2.02 -19.47
N ALA A 266 9.43 -2.42 -20.52
CA ALA A 266 8.82 -2.77 -21.80
C ALA A 266 7.86 -3.96 -21.70
N VAL A 267 8.12 -4.94 -20.83
CA VAL A 267 7.19 -6.06 -20.60
C VAL A 267 5.96 -5.59 -19.83
N LYS A 268 6.12 -4.78 -18.78
CA LYS A 268 5.01 -4.16 -18.04
C LYS A 268 4.07 -3.42 -18.98
N GLU A 269 4.61 -2.53 -19.82
CA GLU A 269 3.84 -1.74 -20.78
C GLU A 269 3.18 -2.61 -21.86
N SER A 270 3.94 -3.51 -22.51
CA SER A 270 3.42 -4.31 -23.64
C SER A 270 2.43 -5.41 -23.26
N CYS A 271 2.40 -5.80 -21.98
CA CYS A 271 1.45 -6.77 -21.44
C CYS A 271 0.41 -6.10 -20.52
N ASN A 272 0.52 -4.81 -20.20
CA ASN A 272 -0.36 -4.15 -19.24
C ASN A 272 -0.46 -4.93 -17.90
N VAL A 273 0.71 -5.29 -17.36
CA VAL A 273 0.85 -6.03 -16.08
C VAL A 273 1.77 -5.29 -15.12
N GLU A 274 1.53 -5.49 -13.84
CA GLU A 274 2.48 -5.12 -12.80
C GLU A 274 3.52 -6.22 -12.63
N ILE A 275 4.78 -5.82 -12.49
CA ILE A 275 5.90 -6.75 -12.26
C ILE A 275 6.72 -6.19 -11.11
N HIS A 276 6.84 -7.00 -10.07
CA HIS A 276 7.63 -6.71 -8.88
C HIS A 276 8.78 -7.71 -8.77
N ILE A 277 9.94 -7.23 -8.35
CA ILE A 277 11.12 -8.05 -8.12
C ILE A 277 11.41 -8.02 -6.63
N GLY A 278 11.71 -9.16 -6.02
CA GLY A 278 12.08 -9.20 -4.61
C GLY A 278 13.29 -8.30 -4.31
N GLY A 279 14.32 -8.38 -5.15
CA GLY A 279 15.53 -7.56 -5.02
C GLY A 279 16.26 -7.81 -3.71
N ALA A 280 16.94 -6.81 -3.16
CA ALA A 280 17.64 -6.92 -1.87
C ALA A 280 16.71 -7.09 -0.66
N LYS A 281 15.42 -6.77 -0.79
CA LYS A 281 14.44 -6.78 0.30
C LYS A 281 13.43 -7.92 0.22
N GLY A 282 13.36 -8.68 -0.88
CA GLY A 282 12.45 -9.81 -1.09
C GLY A 282 13.20 -11.01 -1.69
N PRO A 283 12.50 -12.05 -2.19
CA PRO A 283 13.18 -13.23 -2.74
C PRO A 283 14.03 -12.87 -3.96
N PRO A 284 15.36 -13.12 -3.93
CA PRO A 284 16.30 -12.59 -4.92
C PRO A 284 16.18 -13.26 -6.30
N ASP A 285 15.56 -14.43 -6.34
CA ASP A 285 15.44 -15.36 -7.46
C ASP A 285 14.00 -15.47 -7.98
N ARG A 286 13.13 -14.50 -7.65
CA ARG A 286 11.73 -14.50 -8.10
C ARG A 286 11.27 -13.17 -8.68
N VAL A 287 10.37 -13.30 -9.64
CA VAL A 287 9.60 -12.21 -10.24
C VAL A 287 8.13 -12.48 -9.96
N PHE A 288 7.43 -11.45 -9.50
CA PHE A 288 6.02 -11.48 -9.15
C PHE A 288 5.27 -10.68 -10.21
N ILE A 289 4.32 -11.31 -10.89
CA ILE A 289 3.59 -10.72 -12.01
C ILE A 289 2.12 -10.66 -11.63
N ILE A 290 1.54 -9.47 -11.60
CA ILE A 290 0.14 -9.23 -11.24
C ILE A 290 -0.60 -8.63 -12.43
N GLY A 291 -1.73 -9.21 -12.78
CA GLY A 291 -2.57 -8.71 -13.86
C GLY A 291 -3.54 -9.75 -14.40
N PRO A 292 -4.28 -9.42 -15.48
CA PRO A 292 -5.22 -10.34 -16.13
C PRO A 292 -4.54 -11.63 -16.59
N VAL A 293 -5.23 -12.78 -16.46
CA VAL A 293 -4.61 -14.11 -16.65
C VAL A 293 -3.90 -14.28 -18.00
N LYS A 294 -4.48 -13.80 -19.11
CA LYS A 294 -3.84 -13.89 -20.44
C LYS A 294 -2.57 -13.05 -20.54
N GLU A 295 -2.62 -11.84 -20.01
CA GLU A 295 -1.49 -10.91 -20.06
C GLU A 295 -0.35 -11.34 -19.15
N VAL A 296 -0.65 -11.90 -17.98
CA VAL A 296 0.35 -12.51 -17.09
C VAL A 296 1.07 -13.66 -17.78
N ARG A 297 0.34 -14.56 -18.46
CA ARG A 297 0.94 -15.67 -19.22
C ARG A 297 1.82 -15.18 -20.38
N LYS A 298 1.41 -14.11 -21.06
CA LYS A 298 2.19 -13.47 -22.12
C LYS A 298 3.48 -12.87 -21.55
N ALA A 299 3.41 -12.14 -20.44
CA ALA A 299 4.57 -11.58 -19.75
C ALA A 299 5.54 -12.69 -19.29
N GLU A 300 5.03 -13.76 -18.70
CA GLU A 300 5.85 -14.93 -18.34
C GLU A 300 6.61 -15.51 -19.53
N ALA A 301 5.93 -15.72 -20.66
CA ALA A 301 6.56 -16.28 -21.85
C ALA A 301 7.72 -15.39 -22.35
N ILE A 302 7.52 -14.07 -22.36
CA ILE A 302 8.55 -13.10 -22.74
C ILE A 302 9.73 -13.14 -21.77
N LEU A 303 9.47 -13.14 -20.46
CA LEU A 303 10.52 -13.18 -19.45
C LEU A 303 11.29 -14.50 -19.46
N ARG A 304 10.61 -15.64 -19.62
CA ARG A 304 11.25 -16.96 -19.80
C ARG A 304 12.16 -16.98 -21.02
N GLY A 305 11.68 -16.46 -22.16
CA GLY A 305 12.48 -16.34 -23.38
C GLY A 305 13.77 -15.55 -23.19
N ARG A 306 13.75 -14.49 -22.37
CA ARG A 306 14.94 -13.67 -22.04
C ARG A 306 15.97 -14.39 -21.16
N MET A 307 15.55 -15.40 -20.40
CA MET A 307 16.43 -16.17 -19.53
C MET A 307 17.17 -17.30 -20.27
N LEU A 308 16.65 -17.73 -21.43
CA LEU A 308 17.26 -18.73 -22.29
C LEU A 308 18.63 -18.26 -22.82
N GLU A 309 19.54 -19.20 -23.00
CA GLU A 309 20.83 -18.97 -23.67
C GLU A 309 20.65 -19.18 -25.17
N PHE A 310 21.10 -18.20 -25.94
CA PHE A 310 21.41 -18.34 -27.36
C PHE A 310 22.90 -18.07 -27.52
#